data_AF-A0A7C4DI78-F1
#
_entry.id   AF-A0A7C4DI78-F1
#
_cell.length_a   1.000
_cell.length_b   1.000
_cell.length_c   1.000
_cell.angle_alpha   90.00
_cell.angle_beta   90.00
_cell.angle_gamma   90.00
#
_symmetry.space_group_name_H-M   'P 1'
#
loop_
_entity.id
_entity.type
_entity.pdbx_description
1 polymer ?
#
loop_
_entity_poly.entity_id
_entity_poly.type
_entity_poly.pdbx_seq_one_letter_code
_entity_poly.pdbx_strand_id
1 'polypeptide(L)'
;MAKEDEKNLRLSSLKDVKSVAHFLGVSKNTIHQWVLEGHIPYINLGVTGGRRIIRFNPAAIEEWLVKRSYMPDQNQSAALEGKEEIDGEANEVEDDPEDE
;
A
#
# COMPACT_ATOMS: atom_id res chain seq x y z
N MET A 1 -32.07 23.31 -3.09
CA MET A 1 -32.51 22.75 -1.79
C MET A 1 -32.28 21.23 -1.81
N ALA A 2 -31.02 20.79 -1.98
CA ALA A 2 -30.70 19.39 -2.31
C ALA A 2 -29.31 18.93 -1.77
N LYS A 3 -28.81 19.54 -0.69
CA LYS A 3 -27.47 19.22 -0.14
C LYS A 3 -27.50 18.61 1.27
N GLU A 4 -28.69 18.49 1.88
CA GLU A 4 -28.83 18.00 3.26
C GLU A 4 -29.32 16.55 3.35
N ASP A 5 -30.16 16.09 2.41
CA ASP A 5 -30.63 14.70 2.38
C ASP A 5 -29.52 13.67 2.06
N GLU A 6 -28.50 14.07 1.30
CA GLU A 6 -27.32 13.21 1.06
C GLU A 6 -26.48 12.96 2.31
N LYS A 7 -26.50 13.87 3.29
CA LYS A 7 -25.68 13.73 4.50
C LYS A 7 -26.29 12.71 5.47
N ASN A 8 -27.62 12.62 5.53
CA ASN A 8 -28.32 11.68 6.41
C ASN A 8 -28.29 10.22 5.92
N LEU A 9 -28.14 9.99 4.61
CA LEU A 9 -27.90 8.64 4.07
C LEU A 9 -26.49 8.10 4.36
N ARG A 10 -25.53 8.95 4.76
CA ARG A 10 -24.11 8.60 4.89
C ARG A 10 -23.73 7.99 6.24
N LEU A 11 -24.52 8.20 7.29
CA LEU A 11 -24.23 7.66 8.64
C LEU A 11 -24.64 6.18 8.79
N SER A 12 -25.72 5.76 8.12
CA SER A 12 -26.22 4.37 8.13
C SER A 12 -25.32 3.40 7.33
N SER A 13 -24.40 3.91 6.53
CA SER A 13 -23.48 3.10 5.70
C SER A 13 -22.07 2.97 6.28
N LEU A 14 -21.82 3.51 7.48
CA LEU A 14 -20.50 3.44 8.12
C LEU A 14 -20.05 1.99 8.35
N LYS A 15 -18.93 1.62 7.71
CA LYS A 15 -18.36 0.28 7.78
C LYS A 15 -17.46 0.15 9.00
N ASP A 16 -17.48 -1.02 9.61
CA ASP A 16 -16.53 -1.40 10.66
C ASP A 16 -15.20 -1.90 10.04
N VAL A 17 -14.19 -2.04 10.89
CA VAL A 17 -12.85 -2.51 10.52
C VAL A 17 -12.89 -3.84 9.77
N LYS A 18 -13.78 -4.78 10.13
CA LYS A 18 -13.85 -6.09 9.48
C LYS A 18 -14.35 -5.94 8.04
N SER A 19 -15.41 -5.16 7.83
CA SER A 19 -15.93 -4.91 6.48
C SER A 19 -14.90 -4.21 5.59
N VAL A 20 -14.18 -3.22 6.10
CA VAL A 20 -13.15 -2.51 5.33
C VAL A 20 -11.95 -3.41 5.03
N ALA A 21 -11.50 -4.21 6.00
CA ALA A 21 -10.43 -5.19 5.80
C ALA A 21 -10.78 -6.19 4.68
N HIS A 22 -12.02 -6.71 4.69
CA HIS A 22 -12.50 -7.60 3.64
C HIS A 22 -12.60 -6.90 2.28
N PHE A 23 -13.08 -5.65 2.25
CA PHE A 23 -13.19 -4.87 1.02
C PHE A 23 -11.83 -4.57 0.38
N LEU A 24 -10.82 -4.25 1.19
CA LEU A 24 -9.46 -3.94 0.73
C LEU A 24 -8.58 -5.19 0.55
N GLY A 25 -9.05 -6.37 0.95
CA GLY A 25 -8.27 -7.61 0.88
C GLY A 25 -7.07 -7.65 1.84
N VAL A 26 -7.12 -6.91 2.95
CA VAL A 26 -6.02 -6.83 3.93
C VAL A 26 -6.44 -7.31 5.31
N SER A 27 -5.47 -7.53 6.20
CA SER A 27 -5.77 -7.92 7.58
C SER A 27 -6.36 -6.76 8.39
N LYS A 28 -7.17 -7.08 9.41
CA LYS A 28 -7.67 -6.06 10.37
C LYS A 28 -6.53 -5.31 11.05
N ASN A 29 -5.42 -6.00 11.34
CA ASN A 29 -4.26 -5.40 11.97
C ASN A 29 -3.63 -4.32 11.09
N THR A 30 -3.54 -4.58 9.77
CA THR A 30 -3.10 -3.60 8.78
C THR A 30 -3.98 -2.35 8.80
N ILE A 31 -5.31 -2.51 8.86
CA ILE A 31 -6.23 -1.37 8.98
C ILE A 31 -5.99 -0.59 10.27
N HIS A 32 -5.79 -1.27 11.41
CA HIS A 32 -5.49 -0.60 12.67
C HIS A 32 -4.18 0.19 12.61
N GLN A 33 -3.12 -0.38 12.03
CA GLN A 33 -1.85 0.32 11.83
C GLN A 33 -2.04 1.56 10.95
N TRP A 34 -2.72 1.44 9.81
CA TRP A 34 -2.98 2.60 8.95
C TRP A 34 -3.80 3.69 9.64
N VAL A 35 -4.70 3.33 10.55
CA VAL A 35 -5.44 4.31 11.35
C VAL A 35 -4.52 5.02 12.35
N LEU A 36 -3.62 4.28 13.00
CA LEU A 36 -2.64 4.84 13.93
C LEU A 36 -1.64 5.76 13.21
N GLU A 37 -1.19 5.37 12.03
CA GLU A 37 -0.27 6.13 11.17
C GLU A 37 -0.96 7.28 10.43
N GLY A 38 -2.30 7.35 10.44
CA GLY A 38 -3.07 8.37 9.74
C GLY A 38 -3.10 8.21 8.21
N HIS A 39 -2.82 7.01 7.71
CA HIS A 39 -2.77 6.72 6.28
C HIS A 39 -4.14 6.50 5.62
N ILE A 40 -5.18 6.21 6.41
CA ILE A 40 -6.52 5.92 5.90
C ILE A 40 -7.55 6.84 6.57
N PRO A 41 -8.54 7.38 5.82
CA PRO A 41 -9.57 8.22 6.41
C PRO A 41 -10.47 7.41 7.34
N TYR A 42 -10.59 7.84 8.61
CA TYR A 42 -11.43 7.17 9.61
C TYR A 42 -12.23 8.18 10.44
N ILE A 43 -13.32 7.70 11.02
CA ILE A 43 -14.17 8.44 11.96
C ILE A 43 -14.02 7.79 13.33
N ASN A 44 -13.56 8.58 14.30
CA ASN A 44 -13.52 8.16 15.69
C ASN A 44 -14.87 8.47 16.35
N LEU A 45 -15.60 7.44 16.77
CA LEU A 45 -16.88 7.59 17.48
C LEU A 45 -16.69 7.67 19.01
N GLY A 46 -15.45 7.79 19.47
CA GLY A 46 -15.10 7.88 20.88
C GLY A 46 -14.68 6.53 21.47
N VAL A 47 -14.83 6.42 22.79
CA VAL A 47 -14.40 5.26 23.57
C VAL A 47 -15.60 4.72 24.34
N THR A 48 -15.90 3.43 24.15
CA THR A 48 -16.94 2.72 24.91
C THR A 48 -16.30 1.52 25.58
N GLY A 49 -16.43 1.41 26.90
CA GLY A 49 -15.86 0.28 27.66
C GLY A 49 -14.33 0.17 27.54
N GLY A 50 -13.63 1.31 27.44
CA GLY A 50 -12.16 1.34 27.30
C GLY A 50 -11.63 1.01 25.91
N ARG A 51 -12.49 0.76 24.92
CA ARG A 51 -12.09 0.46 23.54
C ARG A 51 -12.50 1.59 22.60
N ARG A 52 -11.58 2.01 21.73
CA ARG A 52 -11.85 3.03 20.70
C ARG A 52 -12.77 2.44 19.63
N ILE A 53 -13.89 3.11 19.36
CA ILE A 53 -14.81 2.72 18.28
C ILE A 53 -14.44 3.49 17.02
N ILE A 54 -13.97 2.75 16.03
CA ILE A 54 -13.51 3.28 14.74
C ILE A 54 -14.47 2.84 13.65
N ARG A 55 -14.90 3.78 12.82
CA ARG A 55 -15.75 3.54 11.66
C ARG A 55 -15.19 4.21 10.42
N PHE A 56 -15.60 3.71 9.27
CA PHE A 56 -15.12 4.18 7.98
C PHE A 56 -16.29 4.56 7.08
N ASN A 57 -16.15 5.70 6.41
CA ASN A 57 -17.08 6.09 5.37
C ASN A 57 -16.65 5.41 4.06
N PRO A 58 -17.47 4.53 3.47
CA PRO A 58 -17.10 3.81 2.24
C PRO A 58 -16.73 4.75 1.09
N ALA A 59 -17.43 5.87 0.92
CA ALA A 59 -17.11 6.85 -0.12
C ALA A 59 -15.72 7.49 0.07
N ALA A 60 -15.33 7.74 1.32
CA ALA A 60 -14.00 8.28 1.62
C ALA A 60 -12.88 7.25 1.38
N ILE A 61 -13.19 5.96 1.59
CA ILE A 61 -12.26 4.86 1.31
C ILE A 61 -12.08 4.69 -0.20
N GLU A 62 -13.15 4.77 -0.98
CA GLU A 62 -13.08 4.73 -2.44
C GLU A 62 -12.30 5.92 -3.00
N GLU A 63 -12.59 7.14 -2.55
CA GLU A 63 -11.85 8.35 -2.94
C GLU A 63 -10.36 8.24 -2.60
N TRP A 64 -10.05 7.75 -1.40
CA TRP A 64 -8.68 7.47 -0.99
C TRP A 64 -7.99 6.42 -1.89
N LEU A 65 -8.71 5.37 -2.26
CA LEU A 65 -8.20 4.32 -3.15
C LEU A 65 -7.88 4.88 -4.53
N VAL A 66 -8.78 5.69 -5.10
CA VAL A 66 -8.57 6.36 -6.39
C VAL A 66 -7.35 7.29 -6.32
N LYS A 67 -7.19 8.05 -5.23
CA LYS A 67 -6.02 8.92 -5.05
C LYS A 67 -4.70 8.15 -4.99
N ARG A 68 -4.71 6.95 -4.40
CA ARG A 68 -3.51 6.07 -4.33
C ARG A 68 -3.25 5.31 -5.61
N SER A 69 -4.28 4.85 -6.33
CA SER A 69 -4.11 4.19 -7.62
C SER A 69 -3.65 5.13 -8.73
N TYR A 70 -3.83 6.45 -8.53
CA TYR A 70 -3.32 7.49 -9.43
C TYR A 70 -1.84 7.85 -9.27
N MET A 71 -1.04 7.03 -8.59
CA MET A 71 0.40 7.05 -8.83
C MET A 71 0.67 6.24 -10.11
N PRO A 72 0.91 6.88 -11.28
CA PRO A 72 1.50 6.16 -12.38
C PRO A 72 2.81 5.57 -11.87
N ASP A 73 3.03 4.31 -12.23
CA ASP A 73 4.23 3.53 -12.01
C ASP A 73 5.50 4.39 -12.23
N GLN A 74 6.01 5.02 -11.16
CA GLN A 74 7.30 5.70 -11.18
C GLN A 74 8.43 4.75 -10.75
N ASN A 75 8.20 3.42 -10.78
CA ASN A 75 9.20 2.45 -10.38
C ASN A 75 9.45 1.34 -11.41
N GLN A 76 9.31 1.66 -12.70
CA GLN A 76 9.87 0.87 -13.81
C GLN A 76 10.99 1.60 -14.59
N SER A 77 11.71 2.55 -13.98
CA SER A 77 12.72 3.35 -14.71
C SER A 77 13.97 3.67 -13.90
N ALA A 78 14.55 2.68 -13.21
CA ALA A 78 15.89 2.83 -12.62
C ALA A 78 16.61 1.47 -12.48
N ALA A 79 16.87 0.76 -13.58
CA ALA A 79 17.92 -0.29 -13.64
C ALA A 79 18.28 -0.76 -15.07
N LEU A 80 17.91 -0.04 -16.13
CA LEU A 80 18.39 -0.29 -17.50
C LEU A 80 19.28 0.85 -17.98
N GLU A 81 20.36 1.13 -17.27
CA GLU A 81 21.54 1.79 -17.83
C GLU A 81 22.77 1.27 -17.10
N GLY A 82 23.66 0.62 -17.85
CA GLY A 82 24.83 -0.08 -17.35
C GLY A 82 25.21 -1.27 -18.22
N LYS A 83 25.18 -1.09 -19.54
CA LYS A 83 25.99 -1.92 -20.45
C LYS A 83 27.43 -1.51 -20.20
N GLU A 84 28.20 -2.33 -19.49
CA GLU A 84 29.64 -2.37 -19.69
C GLU A 84 29.98 -3.81 -20.06
N GLU A 85 30.07 -4.00 -21.38
CA GLU A 85 31.02 -4.91 -22.01
C GLU A 85 32.33 -4.86 -21.22
N ILE A 86 32.66 -5.96 -20.55
CA ILE A 86 34.04 -6.38 -20.37
C ILE A 86 34.17 -7.73 -21.06
N ASP A 87 34.58 -7.61 -22.31
CA ASP A 87 35.19 -8.65 -23.11
C ASP A 87 36.28 -9.39 -22.32
N GLY A 88 36.31 -10.70 -22.51
CA GLY A 88 37.51 -11.51 -22.63
C GLY A 88 38.44 -11.56 -21.41
N GLU A 89 38.46 -12.71 -20.74
CA GLU A 89 39.62 -13.58 -20.90
C GLU A 89 39.20 -15.01 -20.50
N ALA A 90 38.96 -15.84 -21.52
CA ALA A 90 38.89 -17.28 -21.33
C ALA A 90 40.32 -17.81 -21.25
N ASN A 91 40.53 -18.74 -20.31
CA ASN A 91 41.45 -19.87 -20.36
C ASN A 91 42.82 -19.69 -21.03
N GLU A 92 43.88 -20.00 -20.31
CA GLU A 92 44.53 -21.28 -20.54
C GLU A 92 45.31 -21.73 -19.30
N VAL A 93 44.91 -22.91 -18.81
CA VAL A 93 45.70 -23.77 -17.95
C VAL A 93 46.59 -24.55 -18.91
N GLU A 94 47.91 -24.43 -18.81
CA GLU A 94 48.82 -25.48 -19.25
C GLU A 94 49.91 -25.73 -18.20
N ASP A 95 49.92 -26.99 -17.80
CA ASP A 95 50.87 -27.76 -17.00
C ASP A 95 52.30 -27.78 -17.61
N ASP A 96 53.31 -27.75 -16.73
CA ASP A 96 54.61 -28.50 -16.83
C ASP A 96 55.62 -28.13 -17.96
N PRO A 97 56.92 -28.54 -17.96
CA PRO A 97 57.89 -28.96 -16.91
C PRO A 97 59.27 -28.23 -16.95
N GLU A 98 60.07 -28.48 -15.89
CA GLU A 98 61.54 -28.72 -15.76
C GLU A 98 62.66 -27.93 -16.52
N ASP A 99 63.83 -27.97 -15.85
CA ASP A 99 65.24 -27.79 -16.29
C ASP A 99 65.87 -26.37 -16.39
N GLU A 100 66.69 -26.01 -15.40
CA GLU A 100 68.18 -25.99 -15.49
C GLU A 100 68.86 -25.79 -14.12
#